data_AF-A0A8T5IGE5-F1
#
_entry.id   AF-A0A8T5IGE5-F1
#
_cell.length_a   1.000
_cell.length_b   1.000
_cell.length_c   1.000
_cell.angle_alpha   90.00
_cell.angle_beta   90.00
_cell.angle_gamma   90.00
#
_symmetry.space_group_name_H-M   'P 1'
#
loop_
_entity.id
_entity.type
_entity.pdbx_description
1 polymer ?
#
loop_
_entity_poly.entity_id
_entity_poly.type
_entity_poly.pdbx_seq_one_letter_code
_entity_poly.pdbx_strand_id
1 'polypeptide(L)'
;MGTAHASLGIRDDAKKTTISSGNDEVTATQKELKFGSSSLKSSDILGLHTDSRGASGQGHAIFVEKEKGKEEVIRSSSEKDILRSVELLAAMLKVRFSEHTGRSVEADEHGMNVIDQICNYPERWPAVPNMELQMVKFVTIGSIVCFTIPSRVRDSEKWGFWSAAFISLFLGIPVATNAPATSSGLLSILYFLAPLLAVISLAYVAAMKTGMFESKHEVRLTKEKIHVIPNFMGFFGMPSRSWPIEDFRDMDVAEGGRLTLLMGDERLYCDMDTLEAEWVLAEMAERLEKFGFSNHNSVATSQEE
;
A
#
# COMPACT_ATOMS: atom_id res chain seq x y z
N MET A 1 13.30 -17.67 23.22
CA MET A 1 13.54 -16.45 22.42
C MET A 1 13.66 -16.90 20.98
N GLY A 2 12.58 -16.74 20.23
CA GLY A 2 12.26 -17.54 19.06
C GLY A 2 12.82 -16.98 17.75
N THR A 3 13.27 -17.88 16.88
CA THR A 3 13.42 -17.60 15.45
C THR A 3 12.07 -17.18 14.87
N ALA A 4 12.07 -16.20 13.96
CA ALA A 4 10.85 -15.76 13.30
C ALA A 4 10.14 -16.93 12.62
N HIS A 5 8.83 -17.03 12.81
CA HIS A 5 8.02 -18.06 12.19
C HIS A 5 7.86 -17.81 10.69
N ALA A 6 7.95 -18.85 9.87
CA ALA A 6 7.85 -18.71 8.41
C ALA A 6 6.49 -18.13 7.96
N SER A 7 5.42 -18.54 8.62
CA SER A 7 4.03 -18.11 8.38
C SER A 7 3.21 -18.22 9.66
N LEU A 8 2.06 -17.53 9.71
CA LEU A 8 1.10 -17.63 10.81
C LEU A 8 -0.22 -18.23 10.33
N GLY A 9 -0.71 -19.23 11.05
CA GLY A 9 -2.07 -19.75 10.88
C GLY A 9 -3.05 -18.87 11.65
N ILE A 10 -4.02 -18.27 10.95
CA ILE A 10 -5.02 -17.39 11.54
C ILE A 10 -6.38 -18.11 11.54
N ARG A 11 -7.03 -18.16 12.70
CA ARG A 11 -8.42 -18.61 12.87
C ARG A 11 -9.20 -17.51 13.56
N ASP A 12 -10.17 -16.96 12.85
CA ASP A 12 -10.99 -15.88 13.36
C ASP A 12 -12.45 -16.32 13.45
N ASP A 13 -12.99 -16.28 14.67
CA ASP A 13 -14.37 -16.56 14.99
C ASP A 13 -14.98 -15.33 15.67
N ALA A 14 -16.31 -15.18 15.63
CA ALA A 14 -17.03 -14.02 16.18
C ALA A 14 -16.76 -13.70 17.68
N LYS A 15 -16.10 -14.59 18.42
CA LYS A 15 -15.78 -14.43 19.86
C LYS A 15 -14.29 -14.57 20.18
N LYS A 16 -13.47 -15.03 19.23
CA LYS A 16 -12.09 -15.42 19.48
C LYS A 16 -11.28 -15.32 18.20
N THR A 17 -10.15 -14.64 18.27
CA THR A 17 -9.13 -14.66 17.23
C THR A 17 -7.94 -15.46 17.75
N THR A 18 -7.49 -16.45 16.99
CA THR A 18 -6.34 -17.30 17.33
C THR A 18 -5.31 -17.22 16.22
N ILE A 19 -4.07 -16.90 16.58
CA ILE A 19 -2.91 -16.93 15.70
C ILE A 19 -1.97 -17.99 16.23
N SER A 20 -1.57 -18.91 15.36
CA SER A 20 -0.72 -20.03 15.72
C SER A 20 0.45 -20.17 14.77
N SER A 21 1.63 -20.47 15.29
CA SER A 21 2.75 -20.94 14.48
C SER A 21 3.66 -21.87 15.26
N GLY A 22 3.83 -23.09 14.76
CA GLY A 22 4.51 -24.16 15.48
C GLY A 22 3.84 -24.43 16.84
N ASN A 23 4.58 -24.22 17.92
CA ASN A 23 4.10 -24.38 19.30
C ASN A 23 3.63 -23.06 19.94
N ASP A 24 3.78 -21.93 19.24
CA ASP A 24 3.36 -20.63 19.76
C ASP A 24 1.91 -20.38 19.34
N GLU A 25 1.06 -20.07 20.32
CA GLU A 25 -0.34 -19.73 20.11
C GLU A 25 -0.65 -18.42 20.83
N VAL A 26 -1.26 -17.49 20.10
CA VAL A 26 -1.78 -16.22 20.59
C VAL A 26 -3.28 -16.26 20.43
N THR A 27 -4.00 -16.02 21.52
CA THR A 27 -5.46 -16.01 21.55
C THR A 27 -5.93 -14.66 22.05
N ALA A 28 -6.73 -13.94 21.26
CA ALA A 28 -7.51 -12.80 21.72
C ALA A 28 -8.98 -13.14 21.88
N THR A 29 -9.58 -12.56 22.90
CA THR A 29 -11.03 -12.42 23.08
C THR A 29 -11.30 -10.97 23.46
N GLN A 30 -12.56 -10.53 23.47
CA GLN A 30 -12.92 -9.18 23.92
C GLN A 30 -12.45 -8.80 25.34
N LYS A 31 -12.07 -9.78 26.16
CA LYS A 31 -11.69 -9.58 27.57
C LYS A 31 -10.20 -9.77 27.84
N GLU A 32 -9.51 -10.52 27.00
CA GLU A 32 -8.13 -10.91 27.29
C GLU A 32 -7.33 -11.30 26.05
N LEU A 33 -6.02 -11.08 26.13
CA LEU A 33 -5.00 -11.54 25.21
C LEU A 33 -4.11 -12.56 25.94
N LYS A 34 -4.01 -13.77 25.39
CA LYS A 34 -3.17 -14.86 25.88
C LYS A 34 -2.06 -15.14 24.88
N PHE A 35 -0.82 -15.21 25.35
CA PHE A 35 0.35 -15.53 24.53
C PHE A 35 1.45 -16.14 25.40
N GLY A 36 2.06 -17.24 24.96
CA GLY A 36 3.02 -17.99 25.78
C GLY A 36 2.42 -18.37 27.14
N SER A 37 3.11 -18.01 28.23
CA SER A 37 2.63 -18.17 29.61
C SER A 37 1.89 -16.94 30.16
N SER A 38 1.75 -15.88 29.36
CA SER A 38 1.17 -14.59 29.76
C SER A 38 -0.31 -14.52 29.39
N SER A 39 -1.10 -13.88 30.27
CA SER A 39 -2.51 -13.57 30.04
C SER A 39 -2.77 -12.15 30.51
N LEU A 40 -3.20 -11.27 29.61
CA LEU A 40 -3.47 -9.86 29.86
C LEU A 40 -4.94 -9.57 29.66
N LYS A 41 -5.54 -8.74 30.51
CA LYS A 41 -6.90 -8.26 30.28
C LYS A 41 -6.89 -7.14 29.26
N SER A 42 -7.95 -7.01 28.46
CA SER A 42 -8.07 -5.95 27.46
C SER A 42 -7.99 -4.55 28.07
N SER A 43 -8.48 -4.35 29.30
CA SER A 43 -8.37 -3.09 30.06
C SER A 43 -6.93 -2.65 30.33
N ASP A 44 -6.00 -3.59 30.36
CA ASP A 44 -4.61 -3.35 30.75
C ASP A 44 -3.71 -3.15 29.51
N ILE A 45 -4.31 -3.24 28.31
CA ILE A 45 -3.64 -3.11 27.02
C ILE A 45 -3.88 -1.70 26.50
N LEU A 46 -2.82 -0.91 26.39
CA LEU A 46 -2.87 0.44 25.83
C LEU A 46 -2.96 0.42 24.30
N GLY A 47 -2.45 -0.64 23.66
CA GLY A 47 -2.52 -0.82 22.22
C GLY A 47 -1.64 -1.98 21.75
N LEU A 48 -1.81 -2.34 20.48
CA LEU A 48 -0.91 -3.27 19.79
C LEU A 48 0.00 -2.50 18.83
N HIS A 49 1.23 -2.93 18.70
CA HIS A 49 2.22 -2.28 17.83
C HIS A 49 2.87 -3.34 16.96
N THR A 50 3.17 -3.03 15.71
CA THR A 50 4.10 -3.87 14.95
C THR A 50 5.47 -3.19 14.86
N ASP A 51 6.52 -3.98 14.64
CA ASP A 51 7.89 -3.52 14.40
C ASP A 51 8.44 -4.19 13.12
N SER A 52 9.04 -3.40 12.22
CA SER A 52 9.87 -3.91 11.14
C SER A 52 11.33 -3.90 11.54
N ARG A 53 11.85 -5.09 11.90
CA ARG A 53 13.30 -5.38 11.97
C ARG A 53 14.15 -4.30 12.66
N GLY A 54 14.23 -4.29 13.99
CA GLY A 54 15.27 -3.47 14.63
C GLY A 54 15.65 -3.78 16.07
N ALA A 55 14.70 -3.95 16.98
CA ALA A 55 15.04 -3.96 18.41
C ALA A 55 15.28 -5.35 19.02
N SER A 56 14.68 -6.40 18.43
CA SER A 56 14.37 -7.65 19.15
C SER A 56 14.63 -8.95 18.35
N GLY A 57 14.90 -8.87 17.04
CA GLY A 57 15.22 -10.03 16.20
C GLY A 57 14.96 -9.83 14.70
N GLN A 58 15.33 -10.81 13.87
CA GLN A 58 14.96 -10.81 12.43
C GLN A 58 13.45 -11.04 12.26
N GLY A 59 12.81 -10.42 11.27
CA GLY A 59 11.37 -10.55 10.99
C GLY A 59 10.53 -9.41 11.56
N HIS A 60 9.22 -9.51 11.39
CA HIS A 60 8.21 -8.57 11.87
C HIS A 60 7.56 -9.14 13.13
N ALA A 61 7.35 -8.29 14.14
CA ALA A 61 6.81 -8.73 15.42
C ALA A 61 5.62 -7.88 15.86
N ILE A 62 4.71 -8.50 16.60
CA ILE A 62 3.60 -7.84 17.29
C ILE A 62 4.03 -7.61 18.73
N PHE A 63 3.83 -6.39 19.22
CA PHE A 63 4.05 -5.98 20.59
C PHE A 63 2.73 -5.55 21.23
N VAL A 64 2.55 -5.91 22.49
CA VAL A 64 1.49 -5.36 23.32
C VAL A 64 2.06 -4.23 24.18
N GLU A 65 1.47 -3.04 24.09
CA GLU A 65 1.84 -1.88 24.90
C GLU A 65 1.04 -1.88 26.20
N LYS A 66 1.76 -1.70 27.31
CA LYS A 66 1.22 -1.60 28.67
C LYS A 66 1.87 -0.42 29.37
N GLU A 67 1.32 0.00 30.51
CA GLU A 67 1.92 1.06 31.34
C GLU A 67 3.39 0.78 31.72
N LYS A 68 3.75 -0.50 31.87
CA LYS A 68 5.10 -0.95 32.25
C LYS A 68 6.04 -1.19 31.07
N GLY A 69 5.63 -0.83 29.84
CA GLY A 69 6.40 -1.01 28.62
C GLY A 69 5.77 -1.98 27.62
N LYS A 70 6.54 -2.31 26.57
CA LYS A 70 6.10 -3.16 25.46
C LYS A 70 6.57 -4.61 25.68
N GLU A 71 5.72 -5.59 25.40
CA GLU A 71 6.05 -7.02 25.43
C GLU A 71 5.81 -7.65 24.05
N GLU A 72 6.76 -8.44 23.56
CA GLU A 72 6.62 -9.15 22.28
C GLU A 72 5.61 -10.29 22.42
N VAL A 73 4.65 -10.35 21.51
CA VAL A 73 3.57 -11.33 21.48
C VAL A 73 3.92 -12.49 20.55
N ILE A 74 4.27 -12.18 19.30
CA ILE A 74 4.62 -13.16 18.26
C ILE A 74 5.44 -12.48 17.15
N ARG A 75 6.21 -13.29 16.42
CA ARG A 75 7.09 -12.85 15.34
C ARG A 75 7.01 -13.76 14.12
N SER A 76 6.98 -13.17 12.93
CA SER A 76 7.00 -13.88 11.65
C SER A 76 7.91 -13.22 10.63
N SER A 77 8.43 -14.01 9.69
CA SER A 77 9.06 -13.49 8.47
C SER A 77 8.06 -12.97 7.45
N SER A 78 6.78 -13.37 7.55
CA SER A 78 5.70 -12.87 6.68
C SER A 78 5.11 -11.61 7.29
N GLU A 79 5.41 -10.46 6.68
CA GLU A 79 4.84 -9.16 7.07
C GLU A 79 3.31 -9.17 6.95
N LYS A 80 2.79 -9.69 5.83
CA LYS A 80 1.35 -9.85 5.59
C LYS A 80 0.66 -10.57 6.74
N ASP A 81 1.24 -11.67 7.21
CA ASP A 81 0.64 -12.47 8.28
C ASP A 81 0.62 -11.69 9.60
N ILE A 82 1.67 -10.91 9.89
CA ILE A 82 1.78 -10.10 11.11
C ILE A 82 0.79 -8.93 11.10
N LEU A 83 0.62 -8.27 9.96
CA LEU A 83 -0.32 -7.15 9.83
C LEU A 83 -1.76 -7.63 9.96
N ARG A 84 -2.11 -8.66 9.21
CA ARG A 84 -3.44 -9.28 9.33
C ARG A 84 -3.70 -9.79 10.74
N SER A 85 -2.67 -10.36 11.37
CA SER A 85 -2.74 -10.81 12.76
C SER A 85 -2.97 -9.67 13.75
N VAL A 86 -2.22 -8.56 13.63
CA VAL A 86 -2.36 -7.43 14.57
C VAL A 86 -3.72 -6.77 14.43
N GLU A 87 -4.21 -6.60 13.20
CA GLU A 87 -5.52 -6.00 12.92
C GLU A 87 -6.63 -6.84 13.56
N LEU A 88 -6.63 -8.16 13.33
CA LEU A 88 -7.65 -9.05 13.90
C LEU A 88 -7.58 -9.13 15.43
N LEU A 89 -6.37 -9.18 16.00
CA LEU A 89 -6.19 -9.16 17.46
C LEU A 89 -6.70 -7.85 18.06
N ALA A 90 -6.35 -6.72 17.45
CA ALA A 90 -6.73 -5.38 17.92
C ALA A 90 -8.25 -5.18 17.82
N ALA A 91 -8.85 -5.59 16.71
CA ALA A 91 -10.30 -5.58 16.51
C ALA A 91 -11.02 -6.45 17.56
N MET A 92 -10.52 -7.67 17.82
CA MET A 92 -11.10 -8.56 18.83
C MET A 92 -11.01 -7.99 20.25
N LEU A 93 -9.88 -7.36 20.58
CA LEU A 93 -9.64 -6.74 21.89
C LEU A 93 -10.30 -5.37 22.05
N LYS A 94 -10.69 -4.74 20.93
CA LYS A 94 -11.12 -3.33 20.85
C LYS A 94 -10.07 -2.37 21.42
N VAL A 95 -8.84 -2.57 21.01
CA VAL A 95 -7.71 -1.69 21.36
C VAL A 95 -7.17 -1.04 20.10
N ARG A 96 -6.54 0.12 20.24
CA ARG A 96 -5.82 0.76 19.13
C ARG A 96 -4.67 -0.13 18.67
N PHE A 97 -4.33 -0.07 17.39
CA PHE A 97 -3.04 -0.58 16.93
C PHE A 97 -2.29 0.43 16.08
N SER A 98 -0.97 0.38 16.15
CA SER A 98 -0.07 1.14 15.27
C SER A 98 0.78 0.17 14.48
N GLU A 99 0.81 0.37 13.17
CA GLU A 99 1.71 -0.38 12.31
C GLU A 99 3.11 0.24 12.33
N HIS A 100 4.14 -0.58 12.17
CA HIS A 100 5.51 -0.10 11.91
C HIS A 100 5.63 0.71 10.61
N THR A 101 4.59 0.69 9.78
CA THR A 101 4.53 1.47 8.54
C THR A 101 3.74 2.77 8.68
N GLY A 102 3.24 3.11 9.87
CA GLY A 102 2.68 4.43 10.19
C GLY A 102 1.32 4.38 10.90
N ARG A 103 0.36 5.21 10.44
CA ARG A 103 -0.86 5.70 11.11
C ARG A 103 -1.49 4.68 12.07
N SER A 104 -1.74 5.13 13.29
CA SER A 104 -2.43 4.35 14.32
C SER A 104 -3.91 4.28 14.01
N VAL A 105 -4.44 3.08 13.85
CA VAL A 105 -5.88 2.82 13.70
C VAL A 105 -6.48 2.64 15.09
N GLU A 106 -7.41 3.52 15.43
CA GLU A 106 -8.10 3.47 16.71
C GLU A 106 -9.14 2.33 16.76
N ALA A 107 -9.52 1.93 17.98
CA ALA A 107 -10.40 0.78 18.19
C ALA A 107 -11.78 0.90 17.51
N ASP A 108 -12.25 2.12 17.33
CA ASP A 108 -13.51 2.46 16.68
C ASP A 108 -13.41 2.53 15.15
N GLU A 109 -12.19 2.55 14.60
CA GLU A 109 -11.90 2.57 13.15
C GLU A 109 -11.82 1.16 12.52
N HIS A 110 -11.73 0.11 13.34
CA HIS A 110 -11.54 -1.27 12.88
C HIS A 110 -12.65 -1.75 11.95
N GLY A 111 -12.25 -2.28 10.79
CA GLY A 111 -13.17 -2.84 9.81
C GLY A 111 -13.92 -1.80 8.97
N MET A 112 -13.66 -0.51 9.16
CA MET A 112 -14.13 0.53 8.25
C MET A 112 -13.17 0.71 7.09
N ASN A 113 -13.70 1.02 5.89
CA ASN A 113 -12.87 1.48 4.79
C ASN A 113 -12.36 2.91 5.06
N VAL A 114 -11.32 3.31 4.35
CA VAL A 114 -10.64 4.58 4.57
C VAL A 114 -11.56 5.78 4.35
N ILE A 115 -12.50 5.69 3.41
CA ILE A 115 -13.42 6.80 3.11
C ILE A 115 -14.38 7.01 4.27
N ASP A 116 -14.91 5.93 4.84
CA ASP A 116 -15.78 5.98 6.03
C ASP A 116 -15.00 6.49 7.25
N GLN A 117 -13.75 6.07 7.43
CA GLN A 117 -12.88 6.59 8.50
C GLN A 117 -12.66 8.11 8.38
N ILE A 118 -12.36 8.59 7.17
CA ILE A 118 -12.20 10.02 6.88
C ILE A 118 -13.50 10.79 7.17
N CYS A 119 -14.65 10.26 6.79
CA CYS A 119 -15.93 10.95 6.97
C CYS A 119 -16.40 10.96 8.43
N ASN A 120 -16.13 9.89 9.19
CA ASN A 120 -16.56 9.76 10.59
C ASN A 120 -15.60 10.44 11.57
N TYR A 121 -14.29 10.49 11.25
CA TYR A 121 -13.24 11.03 12.11
C TYR A 121 -12.26 11.94 11.34
N PRO A 122 -12.74 13.01 10.68
CA PRO A 122 -11.91 13.86 9.84
C PRO A 122 -10.75 14.52 10.60
N GLU A 123 -10.91 14.76 11.91
CA GLU A 123 -9.89 15.37 12.77
C GLU A 123 -8.65 14.50 12.99
N ARG A 124 -8.74 13.20 12.69
CA ARG A 124 -7.64 12.23 12.85
C ARG A 124 -6.77 12.12 11.60
N TRP A 125 -7.19 12.74 10.50
CA TRP A 125 -6.45 12.79 9.25
C TRP A 125 -5.62 14.07 9.15
N PRO A 126 -4.43 14.02 8.51
CA PRO A 126 -3.63 15.21 8.31
C PRO A 126 -4.36 16.20 7.40
N ALA A 127 -4.38 17.47 7.80
CA ALA A 127 -4.99 18.55 7.03
C ALA A 127 -3.94 19.35 6.28
N VAL A 128 -4.26 19.78 5.05
CA VAL A 128 -3.37 20.62 4.26
C VAL A 128 -3.42 22.06 4.80
N PRO A 129 -2.29 22.66 5.24
CA PRO A 129 -2.31 24.03 5.76
C PRO A 129 -2.60 25.08 4.68
N ASN A 130 -2.39 24.77 3.40
CA ASN A 130 -2.75 25.64 2.28
C ASN A 130 -3.17 24.84 1.02
N MET A 131 -4.47 24.84 0.73
CA MET A 131 -5.07 24.18 -0.44
C MET A 131 -4.74 24.82 -1.81
N GLU A 132 -4.09 25.99 -1.84
CA GLU A 132 -3.72 26.67 -3.08
C GLU A 132 -2.53 26.00 -3.79
N LEU A 133 -1.69 25.27 -3.05
CA LEU A 133 -0.58 24.48 -3.59
C LEU A 133 -1.04 23.03 -3.74
N GLN A 134 -1.62 22.70 -4.90
CA GLN A 134 -2.10 21.34 -5.20
C GLN A 134 -1.01 20.52 -5.90
N MET A 135 -0.57 19.44 -5.25
CA MET A 135 0.32 18.45 -5.86
C MET A 135 -0.44 17.36 -6.61
N VAL A 136 -1.68 17.10 -6.20
CA VAL A 136 -2.53 16.09 -6.83
C VAL A 136 -3.66 16.78 -7.60
N LYS A 137 -3.76 16.47 -8.89
CA LYS A 137 -4.87 16.93 -9.71
C LYS A 137 -6.08 16.02 -9.49
N PHE A 138 -7.05 16.48 -8.70
CA PHE A 138 -8.34 15.82 -8.55
C PHE A 138 -9.31 16.27 -9.66
N VAL A 139 -9.91 15.30 -10.34
CA VAL A 139 -10.95 15.52 -11.34
C VAL A 139 -12.14 14.63 -10.98
N THR A 140 -13.29 15.25 -10.74
CA THR A 140 -14.55 14.53 -10.54
C THR A 140 -15.30 14.49 -11.87
N ILE A 141 -15.62 13.30 -12.36
CA ILE A 141 -16.40 13.08 -13.60
C ILE A 141 -17.64 12.28 -13.22
N GLY A 142 -18.79 12.95 -13.07
CA GLY A 142 -20.00 12.32 -12.56
C GLY A 142 -19.81 11.82 -11.13
N SER A 143 -19.98 10.51 -10.91
CA SER A 143 -19.76 9.84 -9.62
C SER A 143 -18.37 9.22 -9.46
N ILE A 144 -17.43 9.53 -10.38
CA ILE A 144 -16.07 8.99 -10.36
C ILE A 144 -15.11 10.08 -9.93
N VAL A 145 -14.27 9.79 -8.93
CA VAL A 145 -13.16 10.66 -8.54
C VAL A 145 -11.87 10.09 -9.11
N CYS A 146 -11.23 10.87 -9.97
CA CYS A 146 -9.95 10.53 -10.57
C CYS A 146 -8.87 11.45 -10.00
N PHE A 147 -7.73 10.89 -9.63
CA PHE A 147 -6.56 11.68 -9.24
C PHE A 147 -5.26 10.97 -9.60
N THR A 148 -4.17 11.73 -9.69
CA THR A 148 -2.86 11.19 -10.03
C THR A 148 -1.89 11.40 -8.90
N ILE A 149 -1.40 10.30 -8.33
CA ILE A 149 -0.36 10.30 -7.31
C ILE A 149 0.97 10.55 -8.04
N PRO A 150 1.74 11.59 -7.68
CA PRO A 150 2.97 11.98 -8.38
C PRO A 150 4.17 11.07 -8.03
N SER A 151 3.95 9.76 -7.96
CA SER A 151 5.00 8.80 -7.59
C SER A 151 6.09 8.71 -8.66
N ARG A 152 7.30 8.37 -8.22
CA ARG A 152 8.53 8.33 -9.03
C ARG A 152 9.07 6.91 -9.13
N VAL A 153 9.84 6.64 -10.17
CA VAL A 153 10.63 5.41 -10.24
C VAL A 153 11.87 5.58 -9.39
N ARG A 154 12.27 4.53 -8.65
CA ARG A 154 13.49 4.53 -7.84
C ARG A 154 14.71 4.87 -8.70
N ASP A 155 15.61 5.70 -8.18
CA ASP A 155 16.75 6.20 -8.95
C ASP A 155 17.65 5.07 -9.47
N SER A 156 17.90 4.03 -8.65
CA SER A 156 18.69 2.87 -9.05
C SER A 156 18.09 2.14 -10.25
N GLU A 157 16.77 1.95 -10.27
CA GLU A 157 16.04 1.31 -11.36
C GLU A 157 16.04 2.18 -12.60
N LYS A 158 15.76 3.48 -12.43
CA LYS A 158 15.77 4.47 -13.50
C LYS A 158 17.13 4.51 -14.19
N TRP A 159 18.23 4.59 -13.43
CA TRP A 159 19.58 4.57 -13.98
C TRP A 159 19.90 3.24 -14.66
N GLY A 160 19.52 2.10 -14.06
CA GLY A 160 19.69 0.79 -14.66
C GLY A 160 19.01 0.66 -16.03
N PHE A 161 17.76 1.15 -16.13
CA PHE A 161 17.03 1.18 -17.39
C PHE A 161 17.72 2.05 -18.44
N TRP A 162 18.10 3.29 -18.10
CA TRP A 162 18.73 4.20 -19.06
C TRP A 162 20.11 3.73 -19.50
N SER A 163 20.90 3.12 -18.62
CA SER A 163 22.17 2.50 -18.98
C SER A 163 21.96 1.33 -19.94
N ALA A 164 20.99 0.45 -19.68
CA ALA A 164 20.66 -0.66 -20.59
C ALA A 164 20.14 -0.16 -21.94
N ALA A 165 19.26 0.85 -21.94
CA ALA A 165 18.75 1.48 -23.15
C ALA A 165 19.89 2.12 -23.97
N PHE A 166 20.81 2.83 -23.32
CA PHE A 166 21.95 3.44 -23.99
C PHE A 166 22.88 2.39 -24.61
N ILE A 167 23.25 1.34 -23.87
CA ILE A 167 24.07 0.24 -24.40
C ILE A 167 23.37 -0.45 -25.58
N SER A 168 22.06 -0.67 -25.48
CA SER A 168 21.28 -1.30 -26.56
C SER A 168 21.28 -0.48 -27.85
N LEU A 169 21.32 0.85 -27.76
CA LEU A 169 21.42 1.72 -28.92
C LEU A 169 22.76 1.52 -29.66
N PHE A 170 23.87 1.33 -28.93
CA PHE A 170 25.17 0.99 -29.53
C PHE A 170 25.17 -0.40 -30.15
N LEU A 171 24.49 -1.37 -29.53
CA LEU A 171 24.30 -2.71 -30.10
C LEU A 171 23.42 -2.67 -31.37
N GLY A 172 22.63 -1.62 -31.57
CA GLY A 172 21.89 -1.37 -32.80
C GLY A 172 22.80 -1.24 -34.03
N ILE A 173 24.01 -0.70 -33.88
CA ILE A 173 24.98 -0.51 -34.97
C ILE A 173 25.36 -1.86 -35.61
N PRO A 174 25.95 -2.83 -34.87
CA PRO A 174 26.30 -4.12 -35.45
C PRO A 174 25.07 -4.90 -35.94
N VAL A 175 23.90 -4.76 -35.30
CA VAL A 175 22.68 -5.44 -35.77
C VAL A 175 22.21 -4.89 -37.11
N ALA A 176 22.22 -3.57 -37.30
CA ALA A 176 21.88 -2.94 -38.56
C ALA A 176 22.89 -3.26 -39.67
N THR A 177 24.20 -3.30 -39.36
CA THR A 177 25.23 -3.59 -40.37
C THR A 177 25.25 -5.04 -40.83
N ASN A 178 24.83 -5.98 -39.97
CA ASN A 178 24.73 -7.41 -40.30
C ASN A 178 23.32 -7.83 -40.74
N ALA A 179 22.38 -6.88 -40.85
CA ALA A 179 21.04 -7.16 -41.31
C ALA A 179 21.02 -7.56 -42.79
N PRO A 180 20.04 -8.36 -43.24
CA PRO A 180 19.85 -8.66 -44.65
C PRO A 180 19.75 -7.36 -45.48
N ALA A 181 20.29 -7.37 -46.70
CA ALA A 181 20.18 -6.22 -47.59
C ALA A 181 18.70 -5.88 -47.83
N THR A 182 18.25 -4.74 -47.33
CA THR A 182 16.89 -4.23 -47.54
C THR A 182 16.95 -2.91 -48.31
N SER A 183 16.06 -2.73 -49.28
CA SER A 183 15.89 -1.45 -50.00
C SER A 183 15.04 -0.45 -49.22
N SER A 184 14.48 -0.85 -48.07
CA SER A 184 13.59 -0.02 -47.27
C SER A 184 14.34 0.66 -46.13
N GLY A 185 14.40 1.99 -46.16
CA GLY A 185 14.96 2.78 -45.07
C GLY A 185 14.27 2.53 -43.72
N LEU A 186 12.98 2.17 -43.73
CA LEU A 186 12.23 1.83 -42.52
C LEU A 186 12.70 0.51 -41.89
N LEU A 187 13.00 -0.51 -42.69
CA LEU A 187 13.54 -1.78 -42.17
C LEU A 187 14.94 -1.60 -41.59
N SER A 188 15.79 -0.79 -42.24
CA SER A 188 17.10 -0.39 -41.71
C SER A 188 16.99 0.24 -40.32
N ILE A 189 16.07 1.19 -40.14
CA ILE A 189 15.83 1.84 -38.84
C ILE A 189 15.32 0.82 -37.80
N LEU A 190 14.43 -0.09 -38.20
CA LEU A 190 13.92 -1.12 -37.29
C LEU A 190 15.01 -2.08 -36.83
N TYR A 191 15.91 -2.53 -37.72
CA TYR A 191 17.05 -3.37 -37.32
C TYR A 191 17.99 -2.64 -36.37
N PHE A 192 18.25 -1.35 -36.60
CA PHE A 192 19.02 -0.52 -35.69
C PHE A 192 18.36 -0.39 -34.31
N LEU A 193 17.04 -0.16 -34.27
CA LEU A 193 16.30 0.00 -33.01
C LEU A 193 15.93 -1.33 -32.33
N ALA A 194 16.10 -2.48 -33.00
CA ALA A 194 15.65 -3.77 -32.49
C ALA A 194 16.20 -4.11 -31.10
N PRO A 195 17.49 -3.90 -30.77
CA PRO A 195 17.99 -4.16 -29.41
C PRO A 195 17.35 -3.24 -28.36
N LEU A 196 17.10 -1.98 -28.70
CA LEU A 196 16.43 -1.03 -27.80
C LEU A 196 14.99 -1.43 -27.54
N LEU A 197 14.26 -1.79 -28.60
CA LEU A 197 12.89 -2.29 -28.49
C LEU A 197 12.83 -3.57 -27.65
N ALA A 198 13.83 -4.45 -27.75
CA ALA A 198 13.93 -5.64 -26.91
C ALA A 198 14.12 -5.29 -25.42
N VAL A 199 15.01 -4.34 -25.10
CA VAL A 199 15.21 -3.86 -23.71
C VAL A 199 13.94 -3.22 -23.16
N ILE A 200 13.28 -2.34 -23.92
CA ILE A 200 12.02 -1.71 -23.51
C ILE A 200 10.94 -2.77 -23.26
N SER A 201 10.80 -3.73 -24.17
CA SER A 201 9.81 -4.81 -24.05
C SER A 201 10.07 -5.68 -22.81
N LEU A 202 11.33 -6.05 -22.57
CA LEU A 202 11.70 -6.83 -21.38
C LEU A 202 11.44 -6.05 -20.09
N ALA A 203 11.79 -4.76 -20.07
CA ALA A 203 11.54 -3.88 -18.92
C ALA A 203 10.03 -3.70 -18.66
N TYR A 204 9.23 -3.56 -19.71
CA TYR A 204 7.77 -3.47 -19.60
C TYR A 204 7.14 -4.76 -19.06
N VAL A 205 7.59 -5.92 -19.54
CA VAL A 205 7.15 -7.23 -19.02
C VAL A 205 7.59 -7.43 -17.57
N ALA A 206 8.81 -7.00 -17.20
CA ALA A 206 9.27 -7.01 -15.82
C ALA A 206 8.40 -6.12 -14.94
N ALA A 207 8.11 -4.89 -15.39
CA ALA A 207 7.24 -3.94 -14.68
C ALA A 207 5.87 -4.55 -14.35
N MET A 208 5.23 -5.21 -15.32
CA MET A 208 3.94 -5.87 -15.10
C MET A 208 3.98 -7.00 -14.06
N LYS A 209 5.13 -7.63 -13.85
CA LYS A 209 5.28 -8.77 -12.92
C LYS A 209 5.76 -8.36 -11.54
N THR A 210 6.60 -7.35 -11.45
CA THR A 210 7.30 -6.99 -10.21
C THR A 210 6.92 -5.62 -9.67
N GLY A 211 6.15 -4.82 -10.41
CA GLY A 211 5.87 -3.42 -10.09
C GLY A 211 7.08 -2.49 -10.26
N MET A 212 8.21 -3.00 -10.79
CA MET A 212 9.38 -2.16 -11.08
C MET A 212 9.05 -1.13 -12.16
N PHE A 213 9.61 0.07 -12.06
CA PHE A 213 9.36 1.17 -13.02
C PHE A 213 7.93 1.75 -13.03
N GLU A 214 7.08 1.36 -12.08
CA GLU A 214 5.78 2.00 -11.90
C GLU A 214 5.94 3.41 -11.32
N SER A 215 5.20 4.37 -11.86
CA SER A 215 5.21 5.77 -11.42
C SER A 215 3.94 6.48 -11.86
N LYS A 216 3.70 7.69 -11.35
CA LYS A 216 2.53 8.52 -11.67
C LYS A 216 1.20 7.74 -11.64
N HIS A 217 0.93 7.06 -10.54
CA HIS A 217 -0.25 6.20 -10.43
C HIS A 217 -1.54 7.02 -10.56
N GLU A 218 -2.38 6.69 -11.54
CA GLU A 218 -3.72 7.26 -11.65
C GLU A 218 -4.69 6.39 -10.84
N VAL A 219 -5.38 7.00 -9.88
CA VAL A 219 -6.40 6.35 -9.07
C VAL A 219 -7.77 6.83 -9.53
N ARG A 220 -8.68 5.89 -9.75
CA ARG A 220 -10.08 6.14 -10.07
C ARG A 220 -10.96 5.45 -9.06
N LEU A 221 -11.70 6.25 -8.32
CA LEU A 221 -12.66 5.80 -7.31
C LEU A 221 -14.06 5.85 -7.89
N THR A 222 -14.75 4.73 -7.77
CA THR A 222 -16.18 4.60 -8.05
C THR A 222 -16.90 4.27 -6.73
N LYS A 223 -18.24 4.17 -6.76
CA LYS A 223 -19.00 3.77 -5.57
C LYS A 223 -18.68 2.36 -5.07
N GLU A 224 -18.22 1.46 -5.95
CA GLU A 224 -18.03 0.04 -5.63
C GLU A 224 -16.56 -0.39 -5.66
N LYS A 225 -15.71 0.34 -6.39
CA LYS A 225 -14.34 -0.09 -6.70
C LYS A 225 -13.35 1.06 -6.72
N ILE A 226 -12.13 0.74 -6.31
CA ILE A 226 -10.94 1.55 -6.53
C ILE A 226 -10.11 0.92 -7.64
N HIS A 227 -9.77 1.72 -8.65
CA HIS A 227 -8.89 1.34 -9.75
C HIS A 227 -7.58 2.12 -9.64
N VAL A 228 -6.45 1.42 -9.64
CA VAL A 228 -5.12 2.03 -9.69
C VAL A 228 -4.45 1.64 -11.00
N ILE A 229 -4.09 2.63 -11.79
CA ILE A 229 -3.46 2.51 -13.09
C ILE A 229 -2.02 3.04 -12.96
N PRO A 230 -1.01 2.16 -12.84
CA PRO A 230 0.38 2.58 -12.87
C PRO A 230 0.77 3.09 -14.27
N ASN A 231 1.75 3.98 -14.35
CA ASN A 231 2.39 4.33 -15.61
C ASN A 231 3.84 3.81 -15.64
N PHE A 232 4.22 3.15 -16.74
CA PHE A 232 5.59 2.73 -16.98
C PHE A 232 6.47 3.97 -17.19
N MET A 233 7.40 4.21 -16.26
CA MET A 233 8.28 5.38 -16.25
C MET A 233 7.54 6.74 -16.36
N GLY A 234 6.23 6.76 -16.07
CA GLY A 234 5.41 7.96 -16.11
C GLY A 234 4.97 8.37 -17.53
N PHE A 235 5.07 7.46 -18.50
CA PHE A 235 4.71 7.71 -19.92
C PHE A 235 3.51 6.90 -20.39
N PHE A 236 3.50 5.58 -20.14
CA PHE A 236 2.50 4.67 -20.71
C PHE A 236 1.67 4.01 -19.62
N GLY A 237 0.35 4.08 -19.75
CA GLY A 237 -0.57 3.37 -18.86
C GLY A 237 -0.30 1.86 -18.90
N MET A 238 -0.18 1.27 -17.73
CA MET A 238 -0.07 -0.16 -17.52
C MET A 238 -1.44 -0.75 -17.15
N PRO A 239 -1.61 -2.09 -17.16
CA PRO A 239 -2.88 -2.71 -16.78
C PRO A 239 -3.38 -2.23 -15.41
N SER A 240 -4.65 -1.85 -15.35
CA SER A 240 -5.27 -1.36 -14.11
C SER A 240 -5.42 -2.50 -13.10
N ARG A 241 -5.02 -2.24 -11.86
CA ARG A 241 -5.36 -3.09 -10.72
C ARG A 241 -6.62 -2.55 -10.06
N SER A 242 -7.55 -3.43 -9.71
CA SER A 242 -8.86 -3.02 -9.22
C SER A 242 -9.23 -3.82 -7.99
N TRP A 243 -9.71 -3.12 -6.96
CA TRP A 243 -10.18 -3.71 -5.73
C TRP A 243 -11.60 -3.21 -5.41
N PRO A 244 -12.42 -4.02 -4.72
CA PRO A 244 -13.61 -3.53 -4.04
C PRO A 244 -13.30 -2.31 -3.16
N ILE A 245 -14.23 -1.36 -3.05
CA ILE A 245 -14.03 -0.16 -2.21
C ILE A 245 -13.91 -0.50 -0.72
N GLU A 246 -14.58 -1.57 -0.28
CA GLU A 246 -14.49 -2.14 1.07
C GLU A 246 -13.08 -2.64 1.41
N ASP A 247 -12.29 -2.99 0.40
CA ASP A 247 -10.89 -3.39 0.58
C ASP A 247 -9.97 -2.18 0.72
N PHE A 248 -10.40 -0.94 0.43
CA PHE A 248 -9.55 0.23 0.67
C PHE A 248 -9.51 0.56 2.16
N ARG A 249 -8.61 -0.10 2.90
CA ARG A 249 -8.60 -0.10 4.37
C ARG A 249 -7.84 1.07 4.98
N ASP A 250 -6.74 1.49 4.35
CA ASP A 250 -5.90 2.54 4.91
C ASP A 250 -5.06 3.26 3.85
N MET A 251 -4.58 4.44 4.21
CA MET A 251 -3.67 5.26 3.42
C MET A 251 -2.69 5.96 4.37
N ASP A 252 -1.40 5.86 4.09
CA ASP A 252 -0.37 6.26 5.05
C ASP A 252 0.99 6.58 4.41
N VAL A 253 1.93 7.12 5.18
CA VAL A 253 3.33 7.35 4.77
C VAL A 253 4.26 6.44 5.54
N ALA A 254 4.88 5.49 4.84
CA ALA A 254 5.78 4.51 5.42
C ALA A 254 7.08 5.13 5.96
N GLU A 255 7.71 4.44 6.93
CA GLU A 255 9.07 4.73 7.42
C GLU A 255 10.09 4.67 6.27
N GLY A 256 10.33 5.82 5.64
CA GLY A 256 11.08 5.93 4.37
C GLY A 256 10.46 6.88 3.35
N GLY A 257 9.31 7.49 3.64
CA GLY A 257 8.71 8.56 2.85
C GLY A 257 7.82 8.13 1.70
N ARG A 258 7.38 6.87 1.68
CA ARG A 258 6.57 6.33 0.59
C ARG A 258 5.10 6.37 0.96
N LEU A 259 4.28 6.96 0.10
CA LEU A 259 2.84 6.85 0.23
C LEU A 259 2.43 5.38 0.02
N THR A 260 1.68 4.84 0.95
CA THR A 260 1.23 3.45 0.96
C THR A 260 -0.29 3.44 0.97
N LEU A 261 -0.88 2.68 0.04
CA LEU A 261 -2.31 2.39 0.03
C LEU A 261 -2.53 0.93 0.40
N LEU A 262 -3.38 0.68 1.39
CA LEU A 262 -3.73 -0.67 1.82
C LEU A 262 -5.04 -1.11 1.16
N MET A 263 -4.94 -2.11 0.29
CA MET A 263 -6.04 -2.73 -0.45
C MET A 263 -6.25 -4.17 0.03
N GLY A 264 -7.07 -4.36 1.05
CA GLY A 264 -7.32 -5.63 1.71
C GLY A 264 -6.04 -6.12 2.38
N ASP A 265 -5.46 -7.19 1.84
CA ASP A 265 -4.18 -7.74 2.29
C ASP A 265 -2.97 -7.26 1.45
N GLU A 266 -3.18 -6.40 0.46
CA GLU A 266 -2.15 -5.94 -0.47
C GLU A 266 -1.75 -4.49 -0.21
N ARG A 267 -0.45 -4.21 -0.25
CA ARG A 267 0.08 -2.86 -0.15
C ARG A 267 0.57 -2.38 -1.50
N LEU A 268 0.06 -1.23 -1.89
CA LEU A 268 0.58 -0.48 -3.02
C LEU A 268 1.52 0.60 -2.50
N TYR A 269 2.80 0.48 -2.84
CA TYR A 269 3.79 1.50 -2.54
C TYR A 269 3.94 2.48 -3.70
N CYS A 270 3.78 3.75 -3.38
CA CYS A 270 4.02 4.87 -4.28
C CYS A 270 5.27 5.61 -3.81
N ASP A 271 6.39 5.36 -4.48
CA ASP A 271 7.68 6.00 -4.14
C ASP A 271 7.61 7.52 -4.39
N MET A 272 7.93 8.33 -3.39
CA MET A 272 8.08 9.79 -3.48
C MET A 272 8.91 10.30 -2.27
N ASP A 273 9.17 11.61 -2.20
CA ASP A 273 9.84 12.19 -1.04
C ASP A 273 8.88 12.26 0.16
N THR A 274 9.38 12.12 1.40
CA THR A 274 8.54 12.08 2.62
C THR A 274 7.58 13.26 2.72
N LEU A 275 8.08 14.48 2.53
CA LEU A 275 7.27 15.69 2.60
C LEU A 275 6.22 15.74 1.48
N GLU A 276 6.52 15.20 0.30
CA GLU A 276 5.56 15.07 -0.79
C GLU A 276 4.49 14.05 -0.42
N ALA A 277 4.87 12.90 0.16
CA ALA A 277 3.94 11.86 0.59
C ALA A 277 2.98 12.36 1.67
N GLU A 278 3.48 13.05 2.70
CA GLU A 278 2.67 13.61 3.78
C GLU A 278 1.66 14.63 3.25
N TRP A 279 2.09 15.47 2.31
CA TRP A 279 1.21 16.48 1.72
C TRP A 279 0.19 15.86 0.77
N VAL A 280 0.59 14.89 -0.05
CA VAL A 280 -0.32 14.13 -0.93
C VAL A 280 -1.35 13.37 -0.10
N LEU A 281 -0.94 12.75 1.02
CA LEU A 281 -1.82 12.08 1.98
C LEU A 281 -2.89 13.05 2.51
N ALA A 282 -2.47 14.24 2.95
CA ALA A 282 -3.38 15.26 3.45
C ALA A 282 -4.35 15.77 2.37
N GLU A 283 -3.86 16.03 1.14
CA GLU A 283 -4.70 16.42 0.01
C GLU A 283 -5.72 15.33 -0.34
N MET A 284 -5.30 14.06 -0.32
CA MET A 284 -6.19 12.92 -0.55
C MET A 284 -7.26 12.83 0.53
N ALA A 285 -6.90 12.90 1.81
CA ALA A 285 -7.86 12.86 2.91
C ALA A 285 -8.96 13.92 2.76
N GLU A 286 -8.58 15.19 2.58
CA GLU A 286 -9.54 16.29 2.48
C GLU A 286 -10.45 16.20 1.23
N ARG A 287 -9.92 15.70 0.12
CA ARG A 287 -10.69 15.55 -1.13
C ARG A 287 -11.61 14.34 -1.10
N LEU A 288 -11.17 13.25 -0.47
CA LEU A 288 -11.96 12.06 -0.27
C LEU A 288 -13.09 12.29 0.74
N GLU A 289 -12.88 13.11 1.76
CA GLU A 289 -13.93 13.57 2.67
C GLU A 289 -15.09 14.20 1.89
N LYS A 290 -14.78 15.19 1.03
CA LYS A 290 -15.77 15.87 0.18
C LYS A 290 -16.51 14.91 -0.76
N PHE A 291 -15.82 13.88 -1.24
CA PHE A 291 -16.43 12.83 -2.07
C PHE A 291 -17.33 11.90 -1.27
N GLY A 292 -16.89 11.43 -0.09
CA GLY A 292 -17.65 10.55 0.79
C GLY A 292 -18.95 11.20 1.24
N PHE A 293 -18.92 12.46 1.66
CA PHE A 293 -20.14 13.22 2.00
C PHE A 293 -21.13 13.33 0.83
N SER A 294 -20.63 13.53 -0.39
CA SER A 294 -21.49 13.59 -1.59
C SER A 294 -22.17 12.25 -1.88
N ASN A 295 -21.49 11.13 -1.60
CA ASN A 295 -22.07 9.80 -1.78
C ASN A 295 -23.08 9.45 -0.69
N HIS A 296 -22.79 9.69 0.59
CA HIS A 296 -23.74 9.43 1.68
C HIS A 296 -25.06 10.19 1.51
N ASN A 297 -25.00 11.46 1.09
CA ASN A 297 -26.19 12.27 0.84
C ASN A 297 -27.01 11.77 -0.36
N SER A 298 -26.37 11.15 -1.38
CA SER A 298 -27.06 10.54 -2.53
C SER A 298 -27.79 9.22 -2.19
N VAL A 299 -27.32 8.51 -1.17
CA VAL A 299 -27.94 7.25 -0.70
C VAL A 299 -29.12 7.56 0.22
N ALA A 300 -29.01 8.57 1.08
CA ALA A 300 -30.11 9.01 1.94
C ALA A 300 -31.33 9.48 1.13
N THR A 301 -31.11 10.21 0.02
CA THR A 301 -32.19 10.69 -0.86
C THR A 301 -32.85 9.61 -1.71
N SER A 302 -32.18 8.47 -1.95
CA SER A 302 -32.77 7.34 -2.71
C SER A 302 -33.49 6.31 -1.83
N GLN A 303 -33.43 6.47 -0.51
CA GLN A 303 -34.22 5.68 0.46
C GLN A 303 -35.49 6.40 0.93
N GLU A 304 -35.70 7.66 0.53
CA GLU A 304 -36.88 8.46 0.87
C GLU A 304 -37.90 8.57 -0.29
N GLU A 305 -37.70 7.85 -1.40
CA GLU A 305 -38.68 7.71 -2.51
C GLU A 305 -39.37 6.33 -2.53
#